data_AF-A0AAN8MGM4-F1
#
_entry.id   AF-A0AAN8MGM4-F1
#
_cell.length_a   1.000
_cell.length_b   1.000
_cell.length_c   1.000
_cell.angle_alpha   90.00
_cell.angle_beta   90.00
_cell.angle_gamma   90.00
#
_symmetry.space_group_name_H-M   'P 1'
#
loop_
_entity.id
_entity.type
_entity.pdbx_description
1 polymer ?
#
loop_
_entity_poly.entity_id
_entity_poly.type
_entity_poly.pdbx_seq_one_letter_code
_entity_poly.pdbx_strand_id
1 'polypeptide(L)'
;MEGKEPKKEQKRHQQKHSGPKAERKKSRKQLGTPAGDDERKRNPKAFAVQSAVRMAKTFHRAQDLKAKKHHIPLVDRTPLEPPPIVVVVVGPPKVGKSTLIRCLIKNFTRQKLGDICGPVTIVSGKKRRLTFVECSNDINTMIDLAKVADLVS
;
A
#
# COMPACT_ATOMS: atom_id res chain seq x y z
N MET A 1 -57.88 0.63 -85.96
CA MET A 1 -58.24 0.08 -84.63
C MET A 1 -56.99 0.02 -83.78
N GLU A 2 -57.17 0.35 -82.51
CA GLU A 2 -56.22 0.91 -81.54
C GLU A 2 -54.97 0.08 -81.24
N GLY A 3 -53.84 0.77 -81.00
CA GLY A 3 -52.57 0.18 -80.58
C GLY A 3 -51.91 0.94 -79.43
N LYS A 4 -52.38 0.65 -78.21
CA LYS A 4 -51.80 0.81 -76.85
C LYS A 4 -50.73 1.88 -76.58
N GLU A 5 -51.08 2.84 -75.73
CA GLU A 5 -50.15 3.70 -74.98
C GLU A 5 -49.22 2.91 -74.03
N PRO A 6 -47.97 3.36 -73.81
CA PRO A 6 -47.07 2.73 -72.85
C PRO A 6 -47.40 3.17 -71.41
N LYS A 7 -47.76 2.22 -70.54
CA LYS A 7 -47.88 2.46 -69.08
C LYS A 7 -46.50 2.74 -68.47
N LYS A 8 -46.32 3.92 -67.89
CA LYS A 8 -45.12 4.28 -67.11
C LYS A 8 -45.05 3.44 -65.82
N GLU A 9 -43.94 2.73 -65.63
CA GLU A 9 -43.66 1.96 -64.42
C GLU A 9 -43.30 2.89 -63.25
N GLN A 10 -44.01 2.78 -62.13
CA GLN A 10 -43.77 3.63 -60.96
C GLN A 10 -42.56 3.14 -60.17
N LYS A 11 -41.68 4.08 -59.76
CA LYS A 11 -40.52 3.77 -58.91
C LYS A 11 -40.96 3.11 -57.61
N ARG A 12 -40.40 1.93 -57.31
CA ARG A 12 -40.67 1.21 -56.05
C ARG A 12 -40.11 1.98 -54.86
N HIS A 13 -40.88 2.04 -53.79
CA HIS A 13 -40.43 2.62 -52.51
C HIS A 13 -39.27 1.82 -51.92
N GLN A 14 -38.25 2.53 -51.43
CA GLN A 14 -37.09 1.90 -50.79
C GLN A 14 -37.50 1.27 -49.46
N GLN A 15 -37.12 0.00 -49.24
CA GLN A 15 -37.47 -0.71 -48.02
C GLN A 15 -36.75 -0.11 -46.82
N LYS A 16 -37.46 -0.01 -45.69
CA LYS A 16 -36.92 0.54 -44.44
C LYS A 16 -35.85 -0.40 -43.90
N HIS A 17 -34.58 -0.02 -44.05
CA HIS A 17 -33.50 -0.69 -43.33
C HIS A 17 -33.59 -0.35 -41.85
N SER A 18 -33.70 -1.38 -41.02
CA SER A 18 -33.66 -1.22 -39.57
C SER A 18 -32.23 -0.84 -39.17
N GLY A 19 -32.03 0.36 -38.62
CA GLY A 19 -30.69 0.87 -38.29
C GLY A 19 -29.95 0.06 -37.20
N PRO A 20 -28.71 0.48 -36.84
CA PRO A 20 -27.79 -0.27 -35.96
C PRO A 20 -28.36 -0.70 -34.59
N LYS A 21 -29.42 -0.01 -34.14
CA LYS A 21 -30.16 -0.33 -32.91
C LYS A 21 -30.94 -1.64 -32.99
N ALA A 22 -31.45 -2.00 -34.16
CA ALA A 22 -32.16 -3.25 -34.38
C ALA A 22 -31.20 -4.44 -34.43
N GLU A 23 -30.04 -4.27 -35.06
CA GLU A 23 -28.96 -5.28 -35.05
C GLU A 23 -28.46 -5.56 -33.64
N ARG A 24 -28.23 -4.53 -32.82
CA ARG A 24 -27.88 -4.67 -31.40
C ARG A 24 -28.94 -5.40 -30.57
N LYS A 25 -30.22 -5.28 -30.93
CA LYS A 25 -31.33 -5.99 -30.26
C LYS A 25 -31.43 -7.45 -30.72
N LYS A 26 -31.13 -7.73 -31.99
CA LYS A 26 -31.07 -9.08 -32.55
C LYS A 26 -29.87 -9.86 -32.01
N SER A 27 -28.68 -9.26 -31.94
CA SER A 27 -27.49 -9.90 -31.37
C SER A 27 -27.68 -10.22 -29.88
N ARG A 28 -28.32 -9.33 -29.12
CA ARG A 28 -28.67 -9.57 -27.71
C ARG A 28 -29.72 -10.69 -27.52
N LYS A 29 -30.61 -10.92 -28.50
CA LYS A 29 -31.56 -12.05 -28.48
C LYS A 29 -30.90 -13.37 -28.92
N GLN A 30 -29.96 -13.33 -29.85
CA GLN A 30 -29.22 -14.52 -30.32
C GLN A 30 -28.26 -15.06 -29.25
N LEU A 31 -27.77 -14.22 -28.34
CA LEU A 31 -26.89 -14.63 -27.24
C LEU A 31 -27.59 -15.32 -26.05
N GLY A 32 -28.86 -15.72 -26.20
CA GLY A 32 -29.71 -16.53 -25.31
C GLY A 32 -29.36 -16.62 -23.82
N THR A 33 -30.27 -16.28 -22.90
CA THR A 33 -30.19 -16.87 -21.56
C THR A 33 -31.53 -16.94 -20.82
N PRO A 34 -31.96 -18.14 -20.37
CA PRO A 34 -33.09 -18.35 -19.48
C PRO A 34 -32.73 -18.01 -18.02
N ALA A 35 -33.75 -17.78 -17.20
CA ALA A 35 -33.66 -17.46 -15.77
C ALA A 35 -32.90 -18.53 -14.98
N GLY A 36 -31.96 -18.10 -14.13
CA GLY A 36 -31.15 -18.96 -13.26
C GLY A 36 -29.88 -18.23 -12.84
N ASP A 37 -29.46 -18.37 -11.60
CA ASP A 37 -28.41 -17.60 -10.91
C ASP A 37 -26.98 -17.76 -11.49
N ASP A 38 -26.71 -17.16 -12.64
CA ASP A 38 -25.36 -17.08 -13.20
C ASP A 38 -24.81 -15.65 -13.09
N GLU A 39 -23.63 -15.46 -12.47
CA GLU A 39 -22.90 -14.18 -12.42
C GLU A 39 -22.74 -13.52 -13.80
N ARG A 40 -22.84 -14.30 -14.88
CA ARG A 40 -22.80 -13.87 -16.29
C ARG A 40 -24.07 -13.15 -16.77
N LYS A 41 -25.16 -13.13 -15.98
CA LYS A 41 -26.45 -12.51 -16.32
C LYS A 41 -26.64 -11.11 -15.71
N ARG A 42 -25.68 -10.58 -14.94
CA ARG A 42 -25.77 -9.22 -14.38
C ARG A 42 -25.62 -8.15 -15.47
N ASN A 43 -26.55 -7.21 -15.52
CA ASN A 43 -26.51 -6.09 -16.47
C ASN A 43 -25.28 -5.21 -16.19
N PRO A 44 -24.23 -5.19 -17.05
CA PRO A 44 -23.00 -4.47 -16.78
C PRO A 44 -23.20 -2.95 -16.69
N LYS A 45 -24.27 -2.42 -17.29
CA LYS A 45 -24.63 -1.00 -17.19
C LYS A 45 -25.16 -0.60 -15.81
N ALA A 46 -25.73 -1.54 -15.06
CA ALA A 46 -26.22 -1.29 -13.71
C ALA A 46 -25.07 -1.20 -12.68
N PHE A 47 -23.89 -1.74 -13.01
CA PHE A 47 -22.66 -1.67 -12.19
C PHE A 47 -21.68 -0.63 -12.72
N ALA A 48 -22.16 0.30 -13.56
CA ALA A 48 -21.35 1.39 -14.06
C ALA A 48 -20.98 2.36 -12.92
N VAL A 49 -19.78 2.90 -13.01
CA VAL A 49 -19.20 3.74 -11.96
C VAL A 49 -19.67 5.18 -12.16
N GLN A 50 -20.03 5.86 -11.08
CA GLN A 50 -20.56 7.23 -11.16
C GLN A 50 -19.53 8.23 -11.74
N SER A 51 -18.23 7.98 -11.57
CA SER A 51 -17.17 8.84 -12.11
C SER A 51 -15.91 8.02 -12.43
N ALA A 52 -15.56 7.94 -13.71
CA ALA A 52 -14.35 7.27 -14.16
C ALA A 52 -13.07 7.99 -13.70
N VAL A 53 -13.06 9.32 -13.68
CA VAL A 53 -11.89 10.13 -13.30
C VAL A 53 -11.55 9.96 -11.82
N ARG A 54 -12.56 10.01 -10.93
CA ARG A 54 -12.35 9.78 -9.49
C ARG A 54 -11.91 8.34 -9.21
N MET A 55 -12.48 7.38 -9.95
CA MET A 55 -12.08 5.98 -9.85
C MET A 55 -10.63 5.78 -10.27
N ALA A 56 -10.20 6.33 -11.41
CA ALA A 56 -8.82 6.22 -11.87
C ALA A 56 -7.84 6.80 -10.82
N LYS A 57 -8.12 7.99 -10.28
CA LYS A 57 -7.28 8.60 -9.24
C LYS A 57 -7.16 7.73 -7.98
N THR A 58 -8.29 7.17 -7.53
CA THR A 58 -8.30 6.29 -6.33
C THR A 58 -7.60 4.97 -6.61
N PHE A 59 -7.79 4.41 -7.80
CA PHE A 59 -7.14 3.20 -8.23
C PHE A 59 -5.62 3.37 -8.30
N HIS A 60 -5.12 4.43 -8.94
CA HIS A 60 -3.68 4.73 -8.97
C HIS A 60 -3.10 4.86 -7.55
N ARG A 61 -3.74 5.66 -6.68
CA ARG A 61 -3.28 5.78 -5.29
C ARG A 61 -3.29 4.44 -4.55
N ALA A 62 -4.33 3.61 -4.74
CA ALA A 62 -4.43 2.32 -4.09
C ALA A 62 -3.35 1.35 -4.60
N GLN A 63 -3.05 1.36 -5.90
CA GLN A 63 -1.98 0.56 -6.49
C GLN A 63 -0.60 1.03 -6.01
N ASP A 64 -0.35 2.34 -5.96
CA ASP A 64 0.89 2.89 -5.42
C ASP A 64 1.10 2.52 -3.96
N LEU A 65 0.04 2.58 -3.14
CA LEU A 65 0.10 2.17 -1.73
C LEU A 65 0.35 0.68 -1.57
N LYS A 66 -0.18 -0.17 -2.47
CA LYS A 66 0.10 -1.61 -2.46
C LYS A 66 1.54 -1.89 -2.90
N ALA A 67 1.98 -1.27 -3.99
CA ALA A 67 3.34 -1.34 -4.51
C ALA A 67 4.37 -0.96 -3.44
N LYS A 68 4.15 0.15 -2.72
CA LYS A 68 5.03 0.61 -1.63
C LYS A 68 5.12 -0.35 -0.43
N LYS A 69 4.11 -1.19 -0.22
CA LYS A 69 4.08 -2.18 0.88
C LYS A 69 4.75 -3.50 0.50
N HIS A 70 5.00 -3.74 -0.77
CA HIS A 70 5.66 -4.96 -1.21
C HIS A 70 7.15 -4.89 -0.84
N HIS A 71 7.50 -5.62 0.21
CA HIS A 71 8.88 -5.83 0.64
C HIS A 71 9.33 -7.24 0.27
N ILE A 72 10.64 -7.42 0.12
CA ILE A 72 11.25 -8.74 -0.11
C ILE A 72 10.91 -9.62 1.10
N PRO A 73 10.34 -10.83 0.92
CA PRO A 73 10.08 -11.73 2.03
C PRO A 73 11.42 -12.17 2.62
N LEU A 74 11.67 -11.77 3.86
CA LEU A 74 12.82 -12.19 4.64
C LEU A 74 12.34 -13.08 5.80
N VAL A 75 13.14 -14.07 6.16
CA VAL A 75 12.84 -14.97 7.28
C VAL A 75 13.16 -14.25 8.59
N ASP A 76 12.13 -14.05 9.42
CA ASP A 76 12.31 -13.56 10.78
C ASP A 76 12.83 -14.69 11.68
N ARG A 77 13.95 -14.43 12.39
CA ARG A 77 14.59 -15.37 13.31
C ARG A 77 14.47 -14.92 14.78
N THR A 78 13.60 -13.96 15.07
CA THR A 78 13.46 -13.42 16.43
C THR A 78 12.88 -14.47 17.39
N PRO A 79 13.49 -14.68 18.57
CA PRO A 79 12.97 -15.58 19.60
C PRO A 79 11.71 -14.99 20.27
N LEU A 80 10.95 -15.83 20.98
CA LEU A 80 9.70 -15.43 21.65
C LEU A 80 9.89 -14.30 22.68
N GLU A 81 10.97 -14.34 23.45
CA GLU A 81 11.39 -13.23 24.29
C GLU A 81 12.46 -12.43 23.55
N PRO A 82 12.19 -11.19 23.13
CA PRO A 82 13.14 -10.43 22.34
C PRO A 82 14.35 -10.03 23.20
N PRO A 83 15.56 -10.03 22.61
CA PRO A 83 16.74 -9.48 23.26
C PRO A 83 16.55 -7.97 23.56
N PRO A 84 17.30 -7.41 24.52
CA PRO A 84 17.31 -5.96 24.74
C PRO A 84 17.73 -5.22 23.46
N ILE A 85 16.97 -4.19 23.09
CA ILE A 85 17.29 -3.37 21.91
C ILE A 85 18.46 -2.46 22.27
N VAL A 86 19.50 -2.49 21.43
CA VAL A 86 20.72 -1.71 21.65
C VAL A 86 20.53 -0.29 21.09
N VAL A 87 20.53 0.68 22.00
CA VAL A 87 20.42 2.10 21.70
C VAL A 87 21.78 2.76 21.89
N VAL A 88 22.37 3.25 20.81
CA VAL A 88 23.67 3.93 20.87
C VAL A 88 23.46 5.44 20.79
N VAL A 89 24.09 6.19 21.69
CA VAL A 89 24.09 7.65 21.68
C VAL A 89 25.41 8.13 21.09
N VAL A 90 25.34 8.78 19.92
CA VAL A 90 26.52 9.21 19.16
C VAL A 90 26.51 10.73 19.03
N GLY A 91 27.71 11.33 19.05
CA GLY A 91 27.83 12.76 18.84
C GLY A 91 29.21 13.30 19.25
N PRO A 92 29.50 14.56 18.91
CA PRO A 92 30.75 15.22 19.27
C PRO A 92 31.02 15.25 20.79
N PRO A 93 32.27 15.51 21.22
CA PRO A 93 32.56 15.76 22.63
C PRO A 93 31.70 16.89 23.19
N LYS A 94 31.32 16.79 24.48
CA LYS A 94 30.69 17.85 25.27
C LYS A 94 29.27 18.29 24.82
N VAL A 95 28.59 17.54 23.95
CA VAL A 95 27.18 17.79 23.57
C VAL A 95 26.16 17.26 24.60
N GLY A 96 26.63 16.61 25.68
CA GLY A 96 25.76 16.10 26.75
C GLY A 96 25.25 14.66 26.54
N LYS A 97 25.98 13.82 25.80
CA LYS A 97 25.65 12.40 25.57
C LYS A 97 25.37 11.64 26.88
N SER A 98 26.30 11.69 27.83
CA SER A 98 26.15 11.06 29.15
C SER A 98 24.97 11.64 29.94
N THR A 99 24.71 12.94 29.81
CA THR A 99 23.55 13.61 30.44
C THR A 99 22.24 13.08 29.87
N LEU A 100 22.14 12.89 28.55
CA LEU A 100 20.96 12.33 27.90
C LEU A 100 20.68 10.91 28.40
N ILE A 101 21.71 10.04 28.44
CA ILE A 101 21.58 8.68 28.96
C ILE A 101 21.13 8.71 30.43
N ARG A 102 21.73 9.57 31.26
CA ARG A 102 21.37 9.73 32.68
C ARG A 102 19.92 10.18 32.85
N CYS A 103 19.47 11.15 32.05
CA CYS A 103 18.10 11.64 32.06
C CYS A 103 17.09 10.56 31.65
N LEU A 104 17.40 9.78 30.61
CA LEU A 104 16.53 8.67 30.17
C LEU A 104 16.45 7.58 31.23
N ILE A 105 17.58 7.12 31.78
CA ILE A 105 17.60 6.12 32.85
C ILE A 105 16.79 6.62 34.05
N LYS A 106 16.99 7.87 34.46
CA LYS A 106 16.24 8.48 35.56
C LYS A 106 14.75 8.53 35.27
N ASN A 107 14.35 8.83 34.03
CA ASN A 107 12.94 8.86 33.65
C ASN A 107 12.28 7.48 33.73
N PHE A 108 12.96 6.42 33.28
CA PHE A 108 12.42 5.06 33.28
C PHE A 108 12.47 4.37 34.64
N THR A 109 13.60 4.48 35.34
CA THR A 109 13.84 3.76 36.61
C THR A 109 13.46 4.57 37.84
N ARG A 110 13.25 5.89 37.69
CA ARG A 110 13.09 6.86 38.79
C ARG A 110 14.29 6.93 39.73
N GLN A 111 15.43 6.36 39.35
CA GLN A 111 16.66 6.35 40.13
C GLN A 111 17.71 7.27 39.49
N LYS A 112 18.50 7.96 40.32
CA LYS A 112 19.62 8.77 39.83
C LYS A 112 20.85 7.88 39.74
N LEU A 113 21.34 7.67 38.53
CA LEU A 113 22.63 7.04 38.30
C LEU A 113 23.73 8.11 38.35
N GLY A 114 24.84 7.82 39.03
CA GLY A 114 26.03 8.66 39.06
C GLY A 114 26.76 8.59 37.73
N ASP A 115 27.92 7.97 37.70
CA ASP A 115 28.70 7.83 36.46
C ASP A 115 28.22 6.65 35.63
N ILE A 116 28.09 6.89 34.32
CA ILE A 116 27.70 5.89 33.35
C ILE A 116 28.98 5.40 32.69
N CYS A 117 29.39 4.18 33.01
CA CYS A 117 30.51 3.51 32.35
C CYS A 117 30.01 2.19 31.77
N GLY A 118 30.05 2.07 30.44
CA GLY A 118 29.63 0.87 29.72
C GLY A 118 28.12 0.78 29.45
N PRO A 119 27.66 -0.39 28.98
CA PRO A 119 26.27 -0.60 28.56
C PRO A 119 25.32 -0.61 29.77
N VAL A 120 24.25 0.18 29.72
CA VAL A 120 23.21 0.23 30.76
C VAL A 120 21.90 -0.34 30.24
N THR A 121 21.49 -1.48 30.78
CA THR A 121 20.21 -2.12 30.41
C THR A 121 19.10 -1.70 31.36
N ILE A 122 17.99 -1.22 30.80
CA ILE A 122 16.77 -0.87 31.54
C ILE A 122 15.56 -1.61 30.99
N VAL A 123 14.56 -1.83 31.84
CA VAL A 123 13.25 -2.33 31.43
C VAL A 123 12.38 -1.12 31.07
N SER A 124 12.03 -0.98 29.79
CA SER A 124 11.18 0.13 29.31
C SER A 124 9.68 -0.21 29.43
N GLY A 125 9.34 -1.50 29.36
CA GLY A 125 7.97 -1.99 29.55
C GLY A 125 7.91 -3.51 29.74
N LYS A 126 6.70 -4.08 29.85
CA LYS A 126 6.49 -5.50 30.21
C LYS A 126 7.20 -6.51 29.30
N LYS A 127 7.38 -6.19 28.02
CA LYS A 127 8.00 -7.08 27.01
C LYS A 127 9.24 -6.46 26.35
N ARG A 128 9.71 -5.30 26.81
CA ARG A 128 10.76 -4.53 26.11
C ARG A 128 11.82 -4.01 27.07
N ARG A 129 13.06 -4.38 26.78
CA ARG A 129 14.28 -3.90 27.44
C ARG A 129 15.09 -3.07 26.45
N LEU A 130 15.79 -2.06 26.95
CA LEU A 130 16.67 -1.19 26.17
C LEU A 130 18.05 -1.22 26.80
N THR A 131 19.09 -1.32 25.99
CA THR A 131 20.49 -1.22 26.42
C THR A 131 21.09 0.04 25.83
N PHE A 132 21.39 1.02 26.69
CA PHE A 132 22.05 2.25 26.27
C PHE A 132 23.57 2.06 26.25
N VAL A 133 24.20 2.49 25.16
CA VAL A 133 25.65 2.52 25.03
C VAL A 133 26.10 3.92 24.62
N GLU A 134 27.00 4.50 25.40
CA GLU A 134 27.64 5.76 25.04
C GLU A 134 28.77 5.50 24.03
N CYS A 135 28.77 6.23 22.91
CA CYS A 135 29.89 6.21 21.98
C CYS A 135 31.01 7.15 22.43
N SER A 136 32.22 6.60 22.61
CA SER A 136 33.45 7.36 22.79
C SER A 136 33.78 8.20 21.54
N ASN A 137 34.71 9.14 21.66
CA ASN A 137 35.12 9.99 20.52
C ASN A 137 36.14 9.30 19.59
N ASP A 138 36.12 7.97 19.54
CA ASP A 138 37.05 7.16 18.76
C ASP A 138 36.34 6.55 17.56
N ILE A 139 36.91 6.71 16.37
CA ILE A 139 36.34 6.19 15.11
C ILE A 139 36.11 4.68 15.16
N ASN A 140 37.04 3.92 15.75
CA ASN A 140 36.92 2.46 15.85
C ASN A 140 35.67 2.08 16.66
N THR A 141 35.46 2.73 17.80
CA THR A 141 34.27 2.49 18.65
C THR A 141 32.98 2.85 17.93
N MET A 142 32.98 3.91 17.12
CA MET A 142 31.81 4.31 16.34
C MET A 142 31.48 3.29 15.25
N ILE A 143 32.49 2.73 14.56
CA ILE A 143 32.29 1.69 13.53
C ILE A 143 31.73 0.41 14.16
N ASP A 144 32.26 -0.01 15.30
CA ASP A 144 31.82 -1.23 15.96
C ASP A 144 30.40 -1.09 16.52
N LEU A 145 30.12 0.05 17.16
CA LEU A 145 28.77 0.34 17.64
C LEU A 145 27.76 0.48 16.50
N ALA A 146 28.13 1.06 15.36
CA ALA A 146 27.25 1.16 14.19
C ALA A 146 26.85 -0.21 13.62
N LYS A 147 27.67 -1.24 13.79
CA LYS A 147 27.35 -2.61 13.35
C LYS A 147 26.41 -3.34 14.31
N VAL A 148 26.36 -2.92 15.57
CA VAL A 148 25.61 -3.59 16.64
C VAL A 148 24.34 -2.82 17.02
N ALA A 149 24.28 -1.52 16.73
CA ALA A 149 23.16 -0.66 17.10
C ALA A 149 21.87 -1.05 16.36
N ASP A 150 20.79 -1.17 17.12
CA ASP A 150 19.43 -1.26 16.56
C ASP A 150 18.85 0.15 16.35
N LEU A 151 19.17 1.07 17.26
CA LEU A 151 18.69 2.45 17.27
C LEU A 151 19.85 3.40 17.56
N VAL A 152 19.88 4.52 16.85
CA VAL A 152 20.90 5.57 17.00
C VAL A 152 20.21 6.87 17.39
N SER A 153 20.75 7.54 18.40
CA SER A 153 20.32 8.86 18.87
C SER A 153 21.46 9.88 18.84
#